data_AF-C6VVG5-F1
#
_entry.id   AF-C6VVG5-F1
#
_cell.length_a   1.000
_cell.length_b   1.000
_cell.length_c   1.000
_cell.angle_alpha   90.00
_cell.angle_beta   90.00
_cell.angle_gamma   90.00
#
_symmetry.space_group_name_H-M   'P 1'
#
loop_
_entity.id
_entity.type
_entity.pdbx_description
1 polymer ?
#
loop_
_entity_poly.entity_id
_entity_poly.type
_entity_poly.pdbx_seq_one_letter_code
_entity_poly.pdbx_strand_id
1 'polypeptide(L)'
;MMPEKLEASPPAPRDLSKAAKLEWDSVCAELLRLKMLHRVDLGLLAAYCIEMASYLEETKKIKKEGSVLTIQSKTGEYKMPNPRIAIKNAALKNAQALANQFGFTPSARARINVPAGESESALEKLLRAKMENKNRLRNGNQQD
;
A
#
# COMPACT_ATOMS: atom_id res chain seq x y z
N MET A 1 22.59 4.90 -5.68
CA MET A 1 21.93 3.98 -6.63
C MET A 1 20.48 3.86 -6.20
N MET A 2 19.52 4.00 -7.11
CA MET A 2 18.11 3.76 -6.76
C MET A 2 17.83 2.25 -6.73
N PRO A 3 16.99 1.76 -5.82
CA PRO A 3 16.66 0.33 -5.74
C PRO A 3 15.97 -0.16 -7.01
N GLU A 4 16.08 -1.47 -7.28
CA GLU A 4 15.47 -2.10 -8.45
C GLU A 4 13.92 -2.01 -8.37
N LYS A 5 13.34 -1.35 -9.35
CA LYS A 5 11.88 -1.27 -9.54
C LYS A 5 11.38 -2.55 -10.20
N LEU A 6 10.23 -3.03 -9.75
CA LEU A 6 9.56 -4.18 -10.35
C LEU A 6 8.57 -3.72 -11.43
N GLU A 7 8.54 -4.43 -12.55
CA GLU A 7 7.61 -4.19 -13.66
C GLU A 7 6.37 -5.10 -13.61
N ALA A 8 6.33 -6.05 -12.69
CA ALA A 8 5.20 -6.93 -12.43
C ALA A 8 5.06 -7.21 -10.93
N SER A 9 3.84 -7.51 -10.49
CA SER A 9 3.60 -7.93 -9.11
C SER A 9 4.24 -9.30 -8.87
N PRO A 10 5.17 -9.43 -7.91
CA PRO A 10 5.75 -10.72 -7.56
C PRO A 10 4.72 -11.62 -6.88
N PRO A 11 4.88 -12.96 -6.96
CA PRO A 11 4.03 -13.87 -6.21
C PRO A 11 4.19 -13.62 -4.70
N ALA A 12 3.07 -13.69 -3.98
CA ALA A 12 3.08 -13.59 -2.53
C ALA A 12 3.97 -14.67 -1.90
N PRO A 13 4.73 -14.36 -0.82
CA PRO A 13 5.51 -15.37 -0.11
C PRO A 13 4.65 -16.57 0.32
N ARG A 14 5.23 -17.77 0.22
CA ARG A 14 4.50 -19.03 0.41
C ARG A 14 3.88 -19.14 1.81
N ASP A 15 4.59 -18.63 2.80
CA ASP A 15 4.23 -18.73 4.23
C ASP A 15 3.14 -17.73 4.65
N LEU A 16 2.71 -16.83 3.75
CA LEU A 16 1.59 -15.95 4.04
C LEU A 16 0.27 -16.72 4.14
N SER A 17 -0.53 -16.34 5.14
CA SER A 17 -1.91 -16.80 5.27
C SER A 17 -2.75 -16.38 4.06
N LYS A 18 -3.91 -17.02 3.86
CA LYS A 18 -4.81 -16.66 2.74
C LYS A 18 -5.21 -15.19 2.79
N ALA A 19 -5.50 -14.65 3.98
CA ALA A 19 -5.85 -13.24 4.15
C ALA A 19 -4.66 -12.32 3.83
N ALA A 20 -3.45 -12.68 4.26
CA ALA A 20 -2.25 -11.90 3.96
C ALA A 20 -1.90 -11.92 2.47
N LYS A 21 -2.14 -13.02 1.76
CA LYS A 21 -1.95 -13.11 0.30
C LYS A 21 -2.90 -12.19 -0.46
N LEU A 22 -4.16 -12.10 -0.05
CA LEU A 22 -5.12 -11.18 -0.64
C LEU A 22 -4.69 -9.71 -0.46
N GLU A 23 -4.21 -9.37 0.74
CA GLU A 23 -3.69 -8.03 1.01
C GLU A 23 -2.44 -7.74 0.17
N TRP A 24 -1.53 -8.70 0.06
CA TRP A 24 -0.32 -8.61 -0.78
C TRP A 24 -0.66 -8.29 -2.23
N ASP A 25 -1.57 -9.06 -2.82
CA ASP A 25 -1.96 -8.89 -4.22
C ASP A 25 -2.56 -7.49 -4.44
N SER A 26 -3.38 -7.01 -3.50
CA SER A 26 -3.98 -5.68 -3.52
C SER A 26 -2.93 -4.57 -3.46
N VAL A 27 -2.04 -4.58 -2.45
CA VAL A 27 -1.07 -3.50 -2.27
C VAL A 27 0.04 -3.50 -3.32
N CYS A 28 0.47 -4.68 -3.78
CA CYS A 28 1.47 -4.78 -4.84
C CYS A 28 0.91 -4.27 -6.17
N ALA A 29 -0.35 -4.57 -6.49
CA ALA A 29 -1.01 -4.05 -7.69
C ALA A 29 -1.07 -2.50 -7.66
N GLU A 30 -1.42 -1.91 -6.52
CA GLU A 30 -1.50 -0.46 -6.38
C GLU A 30 -0.12 0.21 -6.45
N LEU A 31 0.89 -0.33 -5.74
CA LEU A 31 2.25 0.19 -5.80
C LEU A 31 2.87 0.05 -7.19
N LEU A 32 2.55 -1.02 -7.92
CA LEU A 32 2.98 -1.20 -9.31
C LEU A 32 2.36 -0.14 -10.21
N ARG A 33 1.05 0.11 -10.08
CA ARG A 33 0.32 1.16 -10.81
C ARG A 33 0.93 2.54 -10.58
N LEU A 34 1.40 2.81 -9.37
CA LEU A 34 2.07 4.04 -8.97
C LEU A 34 3.56 4.09 -9.34
N LYS A 35 4.11 3.06 -9.98
CA LYS A 35 5.56 2.94 -10.28
C LYS A 35 6.44 3.02 -9.01
N MET A 36 5.94 2.55 -7.87
CA MET A 36 6.58 2.65 -6.55
C MET A 36 6.95 1.30 -5.94
N LEU A 37 6.70 0.18 -6.63
CA LEU A 37 7.04 -1.15 -6.13
C LEU A 37 8.52 -1.47 -6.39
N HIS A 38 9.31 -1.60 -5.33
CA HIS A 38 10.74 -1.95 -5.42
C HIS A 38 11.03 -3.30 -4.76
N ARG A 39 12.04 -4.01 -5.27
CA ARG A 39 12.43 -5.34 -4.76
C ARG A 39 12.83 -5.31 -3.28
N VAL A 40 13.45 -4.22 -2.83
CA VAL A 40 13.90 -4.06 -1.44
C VAL A 40 12.75 -3.91 -0.44
N ASP A 41 11.57 -3.49 -0.91
CA ASP A 41 10.41 -3.20 -0.07
C ASP A 41 9.60 -4.47 0.27
N LEU A 42 9.78 -5.53 -0.51
CA LEU A 42 8.95 -6.75 -0.45
C LEU A 42 8.90 -7.38 0.95
N GLY A 43 10.00 -7.36 1.70
CA GLY A 43 10.01 -7.90 3.07
C GLY A 43 9.11 -7.10 4.01
N LEU A 44 9.14 -5.77 3.89
CA LEU A 44 8.35 -4.88 4.73
C LEU A 44 6.87 -4.85 4.30
N LEU A 45 6.60 -5.01 3.01
CA LEU A 45 5.24 -5.24 2.49
C LEU A 45 4.65 -6.55 3.02
N ALA A 46 5.45 -7.63 3.10
CA ALA A 46 4.98 -8.90 3.64
C ALA A 46 4.59 -8.75 5.12
N ALA A 47 5.42 -8.04 5.89
CA ALA A 47 5.11 -7.72 7.29
C ALA A 47 3.79 -6.93 7.42
N TYR A 48 3.55 -5.93 6.56
CA TYR A 48 2.29 -5.20 6.55
C TYR A 48 1.08 -6.12 6.31
N CYS A 49 1.20 -7.01 5.32
CA CYS A 49 0.14 -7.95 4.98
C CYS A 49 -0.16 -8.93 6.13
N ILE A 50 0.88 -9.39 6.84
CA ILE A 50 0.74 -10.26 8.02
C ILE A 50 -0.03 -9.54 9.13
N GLU A 51 0.34 -8.29 9.42
CA GLU A 51 -0.30 -7.51 10.49
C GLU A 51 -1.76 -7.17 10.16
N MET A 52 -2.06 -6.81 8.91
CA MET A 52 -3.43 -6.61 8.45
C MET A 52 -4.28 -7.89 8.53
N ALA A 53 -3.72 -9.03 8.12
CA ALA A 53 -4.39 -10.32 8.24
C ALA A 53 -4.67 -10.68 9.71
N SER A 54 -3.69 -10.50 10.59
CA SER A 54 -3.83 -10.73 12.04
C SER A 54 -4.94 -9.86 12.63
N TYR A 55 -4.97 -8.57 12.29
CA TYR A 55 -6.02 -7.65 12.71
C TYR A 55 -7.42 -8.15 12.30
N LEU A 56 -7.60 -8.54 11.03
CA LEU A 56 -8.89 -9.02 10.51
C LEU A 56 -9.33 -10.34 11.16
N GLU A 57 -8.39 -11.28 11.32
CA GLU A 57 -8.65 -12.58 11.93
C GLU A 57 -9.05 -12.45 13.40
N GLU A 58 -8.29 -11.70 14.19
CA GLU A 58 -8.62 -11.48 15.61
C GLU A 58 -9.91 -10.67 15.77
N THR A 59 -10.18 -9.70 14.89
CA THR A 59 -11.47 -8.99 14.84
C THR A 59 -12.64 -9.96 14.63
N LYS A 60 -12.48 -10.91 13.71
CA LYS A 60 -13.50 -11.93 13.45
C LYS A 60 -13.70 -12.87 14.64
N LYS A 61 -12.62 -13.26 15.32
CA LYS A 61 -12.69 -14.11 16.52
C LYS A 61 -13.37 -13.38 17.68
N ILE A 62 -13.00 -12.13 17.95
CA ILE A 62 -13.65 -11.29 18.97
C ILE A 62 -15.14 -11.10 18.67
N LYS A 63 -15.52 -10.90 17.40
CA LYS A 63 -16.94 -10.78 17.02
C LYS A 63 -17.75 -12.05 17.34
N LYS A 64 -17.11 -13.22 17.31
CA LYS A 64 -17.76 -14.51 17.63
C LYS A 64 -17.75 -14.82 19.12
N GLU A 65 -16.62 -14.60 19.78
CA GLU A 65 -16.39 -14.97 21.18
C GLU A 65 -16.88 -13.90 22.18
N GLY A 66 -17.04 -12.65 21.72
CA GLY A 66 -17.31 -11.49 22.56
C GLY A 66 -16.05 -10.75 22.98
N SER A 67 -16.22 -9.48 23.34
CA SER A 67 -15.15 -8.60 23.85
C SER A 67 -14.82 -8.83 25.33
N VAL A 68 -15.71 -9.51 26.06
CA VAL A 68 -15.54 -9.87 27.46
C VAL A 68 -15.75 -11.38 27.58
N LEU A 69 -14.78 -12.06 28.18
CA LEU A 69 -14.85 -13.48 28.48
C LEU A 69 -15.24 -13.68 29.93
N THR A 70 -16.00 -14.74 30.16
CA THR A 70 -16.41 -15.19 31.48
C THR A 70 -15.65 -16.45 31.81
N ILE A 71 -14.85 -16.42 32.87
CA ILE A 71 -14.02 -17.55 33.30
C ILE A 71 -14.55 -18.08 34.63
N GLN A 72 -14.74 -19.40 34.67
CA GLN A 72 -15.09 -20.11 35.89
C GLN A 72 -13.81 -20.50 36.63
N SER A 73 -13.70 -20.11 37.90
CA SER A 73 -12.59 -20.46 38.78
C SER A 73 -13.08 -21.20 40.02
N LYS A 74 -12.16 -21.77 40.81
CA LYS A 74 -12.48 -22.41 42.09
C LYS A 74 -13.14 -21.46 43.10
N THR A 75 -12.95 -20.15 42.95
CA THR A 75 -13.50 -19.11 43.84
C THR A 75 -14.73 -18.41 43.26
N GLY A 76 -15.22 -18.85 42.10
CA GLY A 76 -16.38 -18.27 41.43
C GLY A 76 -16.10 -17.78 40.01
N GLU A 77 -17.10 -17.15 39.41
CA GLU A 77 -17.05 -16.57 38.08
C GLU A 77 -16.41 -15.18 38.10
N TYR A 78 -15.50 -14.91 37.17
CA TYR A 78 -15.01 -13.56 36.92
C TYR A 78 -14.99 -13.23 35.43
N LYS A 79 -15.14 -11.94 35.13
CA LYS A 79 -15.14 -11.41 33.77
C LYS A 79 -13.82 -10.72 33.47
N MET A 80 -13.27 -10.97 32.30
CA MET A 80 -12.06 -10.28 31.84
C MET A 80 -12.17 -9.89 30.37
N PRO A 81 -11.44 -8.86 29.91
CA PRO A 81 -11.36 -8.54 28.48
C PRO A 81 -10.84 -9.73 27.69
N ASN A 82 -11.38 -9.93 26.48
CA ASN A 82 -10.86 -10.96 25.58
C ASN A 82 -9.38 -10.64 25.25
N PRO A 83 -8.41 -11.53 25.55
CA PRO A 83 -6.99 -11.26 25.34
C PRO A 83 -6.65 -10.97 23.88
N ARG A 84 -7.47 -11.45 22.93
CA ARG A 84 -7.36 -11.14 21.50
C ARG A 84 -7.45 -9.65 21.19
N ILE A 85 -8.10 -8.86 22.06
CA ILE A 85 -8.18 -7.40 21.89
C ILE A 85 -6.78 -6.78 21.89
N ALA A 86 -5.89 -7.25 22.77
CA ALA A 86 -4.52 -6.76 22.83
C ALA A 86 -3.75 -7.08 21.54
N ILE A 87 -3.89 -8.32 21.04
CA ILE A 87 -3.27 -8.77 19.78
C ILE A 87 -3.78 -7.96 18.60
N LYS A 88 -5.11 -7.82 18.48
CA LYS A 88 -5.76 -7.00 17.43
C LYS A 88 -5.22 -5.57 17.43
N ASN A 89 -5.14 -4.94 18.60
CA ASN A 89 -4.69 -3.56 18.71
C ASN A 89 -3.21 -3.40 18.38
N ALA A 90 -2.37 -4.35 18.80
CA ALA A 90 -0.95 -4.37 18.44
C ALA A 90 -0.75 -4.53 16.93
N ALA A 91 -1.48 -5.47 16.31
CA ALA A 91 -1.42 -5.72 14.88
C ALA A 91 -1.83 -4.47 14.08
N LEU A 92 -2.93 -3.80 14.45
CA LEU A 92 -3.35 -2.57 13.79
C LEU A 92 -2.31 -1.45 13.95
N LYS A 93 -1.70 -1.32 15.14
CA LYS A 93 -0.65 -0.32 15.39
C LYS A 93 0.57 -0.56 14.50
N ASN A 94 1.02 -1.82 14.40
CA ASN A 94 2.16 -2.20 13.56
C ASN A 94 1.84 -1.96 12.09
N ALA A 95 0.67 -2.41 11.62
CA ALA A 95 0.21 -2.18 10.25
C ALA A 95 0.16 -0.68 9.92
N GLN A 96 -0.32 0.15 10.84
CA GLN A 96 -0.38 1.61 10.66
C GLN A 96 1.02 2.25 10.55
N ALA A 97 2.00 1.74 11.32
CA ALA A 97 3.38 2.22 11.24
C ALA A 97 4.02 1.85 9.89
N LEU A 98 3.78 0.64 9.39
CA LEU A 98 4.25 0.16 8.09
C LEU A 98 3.57 0.91 6.94
N ALA A 99 2.24 1.08 7.01
CA ALA A 99 1.45 1.84 6.03
C ALA A 99 1.95 3.28 5.82
N ASN A 100 2.48 3.90 6.87
CA ASN A 100 3.03 5.25 6.80
C ASN A 100 4.33 5.33 6.00
N GLN A 101 5.09 4.23 5.87
CA GLN A 101 6.31 4.19 5.06
C GLN A 101 5.99 4.12 3.56
N PHE A 102 4.88 3.48 3.19
CA PHE A 102 4.48 3.27 1.80
C PHE A 102 3.49 4.30 1.25
N GLY A 103 2.96 5.19 2.08
CA GLY A 103 1.95 6.15 1.63
C GLY A 103 0.54 5.57 1.54
N PHE A 104 0.22 4.52 2.28
CA PHE A 104 -1.13 3.96 2.23
C PHE A 104 -2.16 4.86 2.93
N THR A 105 -1.71 5.75 3.83
CA THR A 105 -2.58 6.74 4.47
C THR A 105 -2.59 8.08 3.74
N PRO A 106 -3.71 8.83 3.77
CA PRO A 106 -3.78 10.16 3.16
C PRO A 106 -2.66 11.10 3.63
N SER A 107 -2.37 11.09 4.94
CA SER A 107 -1.32 11.93 5.52
C SER A 107 0.09 11.51 5.10
N ALA A 108 0.34 10.21 4.91
CA ALA A 108 1.60 9.72 4.39
C ALA A 108 1.78 10.05 2.90
N ARG A 109 0.71 9.98 2.08
CA ARG A 109 0.78 10.39 0.67
C ARG A 109 1.19 11.84 0.51
N ALA A 110 0.71 12.74 1.36
CA ALA A 110 1.11 14.15 1.30
C ALA A 110 2.62 14.37 1.49
N ARG A 111 3.34 13.41 2.09
CA ARG A 111 4.80 13.46 2.30
C ARG A 111 5.60 12.72 1.24
N ILE A 112 4.95 11.84 0.46
CA ILE A 112 5.64 11.01 -0.53
C ILE A 112 5.48 11.66 -1.90
N ASN A 113 6.61 12.01 -2.50
CA ASN A 113 6.63 12.50 -3.86
C ASN A 113 6.45 11.30 -4.80
N VAL A 114 5.22 11.09 -5.29
CA VAL A 114 4.95 10.08 -6.31
C VAL A 114 5.73 10.50 -7.56
N PRO A 115 6.59 9.64 -8.14
CA PRO A 115 7.25 9.97 -9.39
C PRO A 115 6.16 10.32 -10.40
N ALA A 116 6.20 11.55 -10.93
CA ALA A 116 5.34 11.92 -12.04
C ALA A 116 5.63 10.89 -13.14
N GLY A 117 4.72 9.93 -13.32
CA GLY A 117 4.86 8.95 -14.37
C GLY A 117 5.11 9.73 -15.65
N GLU A 118 6.18 9.40 -16.36
CA GLU A 118 6.59 10.01 -17.64
C GLU A 118 5.35 10.31 -18.49
N SER A 119 4.84 11.51 -18.30
CA SER A 119 3.72 12.07 -19.00
C SER A 119 4.28 13.41 -19.39
N GLU A 120 4.52 13.54 -20.70
CA GLU A 120 5.06 14.73 -21.33
C GLU A 120 4.40 15.93 -20.65
N SER A 121 5.22 16.72 -19.96
CA SER A 121 4.72 17.78 -19.10
C SER A 121 3.90 18.75 -19.95
N ALA A 122 2.93 19.45 -19.35
CA ALA A 122 2.16 20.46 -20.08
C ALA A 122 3.08 21.47 -20.80
N LEU A 123 4.26 21.72 -20.23
CA LEU A 123 5.31 22.55 -20.82
C LEU A 123 5.94 21.91 -22.06
N GLU A 124 6.29 20.63 -22.02
CA GLU A 124 6.84 19.90 -23.17
C GLU A 124 5.82 19.81 -24.32
N LYS A 125 4.55 19.54 -24.01
CA LYS A 125 3.46 19.58 -25.00
C LYS A 125 3.33 20.95 -25.65
N LEU A 126 3.41 22.01 -24.85
CA LEU A 126 3.34 23.39 -25.34
C LEU A 126 4.55 23.75 -26.21
N LEU A 127 5.76 23.36 -25.80
CA LEU A 127 6.99 23.59 -26.54
C LEU A 127 6.97 22.88 -27.89
N ARG A 128 6.52 21.62 -27.91
CA ARG A 128 6.36 20.82 -29.13
C ARG A 128 5.35 21.46 -30.10
N ALA A 129 4.16 21.83 -29.60
CA ALA A 129 3.15 22.50 -30.42
C ALA A 129 3.65 23.82 -31.02
N LYS A 130 4.44 24.60 -30.26
CA LYS A 130 5.07 25.83 -30.77
C LYS A 130 6.13 25.57 -31.84
N MET A 131 6.95 24.53 -31.67
CA MET A 131 7.95 24.13 -32.66
C MET A 131 7.30 23.64 -33.96
N GLU A 132 6.24 22.85 -33.88
CA GLU A 132 5.47 22.38 -35.03
C GLU A 132 4.81 23.55 -35.78
N ASN A 133 4.22 24.52 -35.07
CA ASN A 133 3.63 25.71 -35.69
C ASN A 133 4.69 26.60 -36.37
N LYS A 134 5.85 26.78 -35.74
CA LYS A 134 6.97 27.56 -36.32
C LYS A 134 7.51 26.94 -37.60
N ASN A 135 7.61 25.60 -37.66
CA ASN A 135 8.05 24.90 -38.87
C ASN A 135 7.01 25.00 -40.00
N ARG A 136 5.71 24.97 -39.70
CA ARG A 136 4.64 25.20 -40.69
C ARG A 136 4.70 26.61 -41.29
N LEU A 137 4.85 27.63 -40.44
CA LEU A 137 4.97 29.02 -40.89
C LEU A 137 6.24 29.27 -41.72
N ARG A 138 7.33 28.56 -41.43
CA ARG A 138 8.59 28.70 -42.16
C ARG A 138 8.57 28.01 -43.54
N ASN A 139 7.83 26.92 -43.67
CA ASN A 139 7.68 26.18 -44.93
C ASN A 139 6.58 26.78 -45.84
N GLY A 140 5.61 27.51 -45.29
CA GLY A 140 4.59 28.23 -46.06
C GLY A 140 5.10 29.48 -46.78
N ASN A 141 6.19 30.10 -46.30
CA ASN A 141 6.77 31.32 -46.88
C ASN A 141 7.85 31.05 -47.96
N GLN A 142 7.97 29.81 -48.46
CA GLN A 142 8.93 29.42 -49.50
C GLN A 142 8.27 29.02 -50.83
N GLN A 143 6.96 29.24 -50.99
CA GLN A 143 6.20 28.86 -52.20
C GLN A 143 5.53 30.04 -52.93
N ASP A 144 5.83 31.29 -52.57
CA ASP A 144 5.42 32.50 -53.31
C ASP A 144 6.63 33.22 -53.90
#